data_AF-A0A946XNQ9-F1
#
_entry.id   AF-A0A946XNQ9-F1
#
_cell.length_a   1.000
_cell.length_b   1.000
_cell.length_c   1.000
_cell.angle_alpha   90.00
_cell.angle_beta   90.00
_cell.angle_gamma   90.00
#
_symmetry.space_group_name_H-M   'P 1'
#
loop_
_entity.id
_entity.type
_entity.pdbx_description
1 polymer ?
#
loop_
_entity_poly.entity_id
_entity_poly.type
_entity_poly.pdbx_seq_one_letter_code
_entity_poly.pdbx_strand_id
1 'polypeptide(L)'
;MVRIALTIVVVIFGFGLIAAPQSVQAGPTCTCQYFGQHLQVGTKICMKSWKGLRVATCGFELNNTSWKISDKKCQQSVHLYAPKQRVSVAGLDLFLNNYSLSKPH
;
A
#
# COMPACT_ATOMS: atom_id res chain seq x y z
N MET A 1 -10.15 29.93 -53.57
CA MET A 1 -10.96 28.97 -52.79
C MET A 1 -10.25 27.61 -52.62
N VAL A 2 -9.77 26.97 -53.69
CA VAL A 2 -9.07 25.66 -53.65
C VAL A 2 -7.79 25.64 -52.78
N ARG A 3 -7.00 26.71 -52.78
CA ARG A 3 -5.74 26.79 -51.98
C ARG A 3 -5.98 26.82 -50.46
N ILE A 4 -7.09 27.40 -50.01
CA ILE A 4 -7.45 27.50 -48.59
C ILE A 4 -7.96 26.15 -48.08
N ALA A 5 -8.71 25.41 -48.90
CA ALA A 5 -9.17 24.06 -48.56
C ALA A 5 -7.98 23.09 -48.39
N LEU A 6 -6.95 23.22 -49.22
CA LEU A 6 -5.78 22.34 -49.19
C LEU A 6 -4.92 22.54 -47.94
N THR A 7 -4.78 23.79 -47.46
CA THR A 7 -4.08 24.08 -46.21
C THR A 7 -4.84 23.56 -44.98
N ILE A 8 -6.17 23.62 -44.99
CA ILE A 8 -7.00 23.13 -43.87
C ILE A 8 -6.88 21.61 -43.75
N VAL A 9 -6.87 20.87 -44.87
CA VAL A 9 -6.74 19.41 -44.88
C VAL A 9 -5.38 18.96 -44.31
N VAL A 10 -4.28 19.65 -44.64
CA VAL A 10 -2.94 19.30 -44.15
C VAL A 10 -2.80 19.52 -42.64
N VAL A 11 -3.39 20.59 -42.09
CA VAL A 11 -3.35 20.85 -40.63
C VAL A 11 -4.17 19.81 -39.86
N ILE A 12 -5.29 19.35 -40.41
CA ILE A 12 -6.14 18.33 -39.77
C ILE A 12 -5.46 16.95 -39.76
N PHE A 13 -4.72 16.59 -40.82
CA PHE A 13 -4.02 15.29 -40.90
C PHE A 13 -2.64 15.29 -40.21
N GLY A 14 -2.03 16.45 -39.95
CA GLY A 14 -0.69 16.55 -39.35
C GLY A 14 -0.61 16.40 -37.83
N PHE A 15 -1.74 16.48 -37.12
CA PHE A 15 -1.81 16.33 -35.65
C PHE A 15 -1.94 14.85 -35.22
N GLY A 16 -1.18 13.97 -35.86
CA GLY A 16 -1.15 12.55 -35.55
C GLY A 16 -0.36 12.21 -34.29
N LEU A 17 -1.08 11.99 -33.20
CA LEU A 17 -0.79 11.01 -32.13
C LEU A 17 0.55 11.12 -31.38
N ILE A 18 0.63 12.07 -30.44
CA ILE A 18 1.54 11.94 -29.30
C ILE A 18 0.91 10.93 -28.33
N ALA A 19 1.25 9.65 -28.46
CA ALA A 19 0.85 8.62 -27.51
C ALA A 19 1.64 8.82 -26.20
N ALA A 20 1.03 9.49 -25.23
CA ALA A 20 1.59 9.59 -23.89
C ALA A 20 1.61 8.19 -23.23
N PRO A 21 2.70 7.80 -22.55
CA PRO A 21 2.71 6.57 -21.76
C PRO A 21 1.71 6.73 -20.62
N GLN A 22 0.66 5.93 -20.67
CA GLN A 22 -0.33 5.82 -19.62
C GLN A 22 0.27 5.07 -18.44
N SER A 23 0.65 5.81 -17.40
CA SER A 23 1.05 5.24 -16.11
C SER A 23 -0.14 4.47 -15.54
N VAL A 24 0.06 3.21 -15.19
CA VAL A 24 -0.90 2.44 -14.39
C VAL A 24 -0.99 3.10 -13.03
N GLN A 25 -2.02 3.92 -12.83
CA GLN A 25 -2.41 4.42 -11.52
C GLN A 25 -2.78 3.17 -10.71
N ALA A 26 -1.97 2.80 -9.71
CA ALA A 26 -2.36 1.79 -8.76
C ALA A 26 -3.75 2.20 -8.22
N GLY A 27 -4.74 1.32 -8.37
CA GLY A 27 -6.10 1.58 -7.90
C GLY A 27 -6.12 1.97 -6.41
N PRO A 28 -7.20 2.59 -5.91
CA PRO A 28 -7.27 3.04 -4.53
C PRO A 28 -6.84 1.91 -3.57
N THR A 29 -5.89 2.20 -2.69
CA THR A 29 -5.41 1.26 -1.68
C THR A 29 -6.51 1.03 -0.64
N CYS A 30 -7.37 0.04 -0.89
CA CYS A 30 -8.44 -0.32 0.03
C CYS A 30 -7.87 -0.80 1.37
N THR A 31 -8.20 -0.09 2.44
CA THR A 31 -7.73 -0.36 3.80
C THR A 31 -8.87 -0.24 4.80
N CYS A 32 -8.74 -0.94 5.93
CA CYS A 32 -9.61 -0.76 7.09
C CYS A 32 -8.87 0.07 8.16
N GLN A 33 -9.58 1.00 8.79
CA GLN A 33 -9.01 1.81 9.87
C GLN A 33 -9.21 1.16 11.23
N TYR A 34 -8.14 1.09 12.03
CA TYR A 34 -8.19 0.63 13.42
C TYR A 34 -7.20 1.40 14.28
N PHE A 35 -7.66 2.07 15.33
CA PHE A 35 -6.84 2.92 16.21
C PHE A 35 -5.93 3.90 15.44
N GLY A 36 -6.45 4.53 14.38
CA GLY A 36 -5.72 5.47 13.54
C GLY A 36 -4.74 4.85 12.54
N GLN A 37 -4.66 3.51 12.48
CA GLN A 37 -3.82 2.78 11.53
C GLN A 37 -4.66 2.25 10.36
N HIS A 38 -4.12 2.34 9.14
CA HIS A 38 -4.71 1.75 7.94
C HIS A 38 -4.13 0.34 7.71
N LEU A 39 -4.97 -0.67 7.87
CA LEU A 39 -4.61 -2.07 7.71
C LEU A 39 -5.12 -2.61 6.37
N GLN A 40 -4.32 -3.46 5.73
CA GLN A 40 -4.68 -4.04 4.44
C GLN A 40 -5.86 -5.02 4.56
N VAL A 41 -6.63 -5.16 3.47
CA VAL A 41 -7.65 -6.20 3.35
C VAL A 41 -7.05 -7.59 3.58
N GLY A 42 -7.77 -8.43 4.33
CA GLY A 42 -7.32 -9.75 4.79
C GLY A 42 -6.62 -9.72 6.16
N THR A 43 -6.24 -8.55 6.67
CA THR A 43 -5.65 -8.41 8.01
C THR A 43 -6.63 -8.84 9.10
N LYS A 44 -6.13 -9.57 10.10
CA LYS A 44 -6.90 -10.04 11.26
C LYS A 44 -6.42 -9.35 12.52
N ILE A 45 -7.34 -8.81 13.30
CA ILE A 45 -7.06 -8.14 14.56
C ILE A 45 -8.02 -8.60 15.65
N CYS A 46 -7.68 -8.28 16.89
CA CYS A 46 -8.57 -8.46 18.03
C CYS A 46 -9.32 -7.17 18.32
N MET A 47 -10.65 -7.21 18.18
CA MET A 47 -11.54 -6.08 18.39
C MET A 47 -12.52 -6.38 19.53
N LYS A 48 -12.84 -5.35 20.32
CA LYS A 48 -13.83 -5.47 21.40
C LYS A 48 -15.23 -5.46 20.80
N SER A 49 -16.01 -6.48 21.13
CA SER A 49 -17.43 -6.61 20.76
C SER A 49 -18.29 -6.80 22.00
N TRP A 50 -19.61 -6.81 21.82
CA TRP A 50 -20.57 -7.13 22.88
C TRP A 50 -20.39 -8.55 23.45
N LYS A 51 -19.86 -9.51 22.66
CA LYS A 51 -19.48 -10.86 23.11
C LYS A 51 -18.06 -10.92 23.71
N GLY A 52 -17.43 -9.79 24.01
CA GLY A 52 -16.03 -9.69 24.44
C GLY A 52 -15.03 -9.51 23.30
N LEU A 53 -13.75 -9.81 23.55
CA LEU A 53 -12.66 -9.64 22.58
C LEU A 53 -12.73 -10.75 21.50
N ARG A 54 -12.95 -10.35 20.25
CA ARG A 54 -13.17 -11.26 19.11
C ARG A 54 -12.26 -10.93 17.95
N VAL A 55 -11.98 -11.95 17.12
CA VAL A 55 -11.20 -11.77 15.90
C VAL A 55 -12.05 -11.05 14.86
N ALA A 56 -11.57 -9.92 14.35
CA ALA A 56 -12.16 -9.21 13.21
C ALA A 56 -11.22 -9.32 12.00
N THR A 57 -11.78 -9.53 10.82
CA THR A 57 -11.02 -9.56 9.56
C THR A 57 -11.40 -8.36 8.70
N CYS A 58 -10.41 -7.64 8.19
CA CYS A 58 -10.63 -6.55 7.25
C CYS A 58 -11.08 -7.14 5.91
N GLY A 59 -12.23 -6.71 5.42
CA GLY A 59 -12.84 -7.20 4.18
C GLY A 59 -13.68 -6.14 3.51
N PHE A 60 -14.38 -6.54 2.45
CA PHE A 60 -15.38 -5.70 1.80
C PHE A 60 -16.77 -6.10 2.27
N GLU A 61 -17.58 -5.10 2.60
CA GLU A 61 -19.00 -5.23 2.89
C GLU A 61 -19.73 -4.12 2.16
N LEU A 62 -20.60 -4.50 1.21
CA LEU A 62 -21.32 -3.56 0.32
C LEU A 62 -20.38 -2.55 -0.37
N ASN A 63 -19.31 -3.03 -1.01
CA ASN A 63 -18.28 -2.24 -1.70
C ASN A 63 -17.46 -1.28 -0.82
N ASN A 64 -17.68 -1.27 0.50
CA ASN A 64 -16.89 -0.51 1.45
C ASN A 64 -15.96 -1.43 2.23
N THR A 65 -14.77 -0.95 2.59
CA THR A 65 -13.90 -1.68 3.51
C THR A 65 -14.48 -1.63 4.92
N SER A 66 -14.69 -2.81 5.51
CA SER A 66 -15.33 -2.96 6.81
C SER A 66 -14.66 -4.06 7.64
N TRP A 67 -14.85 -3.99 8.95
CA TRP A 67 -14.40 -4.99 9.90
C TRP A 67 -15.48 -6.06 10.10
N LYS A 68 -15.23 -7.26 9.57
CA LYS A 68 -16.11 -8.41 9.80
C LYS A 68 -15.70 -9.11 11.09
N ILE A 69 -16.49 -8.93 12.14
CA ILE A 69 -16.29 -9.59 13.44
C ILE A 69 -16.69 -11.06 13.33
N SER A 70 -15.79 -11.96 13.71
CA SER A 70 -16.04 -13.40 13.77
C SER A 70 -16.38 -13.83 15.20
N ASP A 71 -17.12 -14.93 15.37
CA ASP A 71 -17.36 -15.52 16.69
C ASP A 71 -16.10 -16.13 17.33
N LYS A 72 -14.99 -16.20 16.61
CA LYS A 72 -13.71 -16.69 17.15
C LYS A 72 -13.22 -15.77 18.27
N LYS A 73 -13.00 -16.35 19.46
CA LYS A 73 -12.36 -15.66 20.59
C LYS A 73 -10.90 -15.35 20.23
N CYS A 74 -10.44 -14.19 20.67
CA CYS A 74 -9.02 -13.89 20.61
C CYS A 74 -8.26 -14.82 21.56
N GLN A 75 -7.29 -15.57 21.03
CA GLN A 75 -6.35 -16.29 21.86
C GLN A 75 -5.45 -15.26 22.54
N GLN A 76 -5.46 -15.23 23.87
CA GLN A 76 -4.45 -14.53 24.66
C GLN A 76 -3.16 -15.36 24.60
N SER A 77 -2.57 -15.52 23.42
CA SER A 77 -1.19 -16.00 23.34
C SER A 77 -0.29 -14.80 23.62
N VAL A 78 0.49 -14.86 24.69
CA VAL A 78 1.72 -14.05 24.83
C VAL A 78 2.60 -14.40 23.64
N HIS A 79 2.41 -13.70 22.53
CA HIS A 79 3.21 -13.83 21.34
C HIS A 79 3.97 -12.52 21.23
N LEU A 80 5.25 -12.57 21.56
CA LEU A 80 6.22 -11.54 21.19
C LEU A 80 6.10 -11.34 19.68
N TYR A 81 5.27 -10.38 19.27
CA TYR A 81 5.16 -9.93 17.89
C TYR A 81 6.45 -9.19 17.59
N ALA A 82 7.51 -9.92 17.25
CA ALA A 82 8.63 -9.35 16.55
C ALA A 82 8.07 -8.91 15.18
N PRO A 83 7.94 -7.61 14.88
CA PRO A 83 7.62 -7.21 13.53
C PRO A 83 8.72 -7.81 12.64
N LYS A 84 8.34 -8.55 11.59
CA LYS A 84 9.23 -8.73 10.44
C LYS A 84 9.35 -7.36 9.75
N GLN A 85 10.06 -6.43 10.37
CA GLN A 85 10.69 -5.35 9.64
C GLN A 85 11.73 -6.03 8.77
N ARG A 86 11.50 -6.01 7.46
CA ARG A 86 12.58 -6.17 6.49
C ARG A 86 13.49 -4.97 6.72
N VAL A 87 14.47 -5.12 7.61
CA VAL A 87 15.56 -4.16 7.74
C VAL A 87 16.26 -4.16 6.39
N SER A 88 16.18 -3.04 5.67
CA SER A 88 17.04 -2.81 4.51
C SER A 88 18.46 -2.71 5.04
N VAL A 89 19.25 -3.76 4.83
CA VAL A 89 20.65 -3.85 5.28
C VAL A 89 21.59 -2.89 4.57
N ALA A 90 21.09 -2.03 3.68
CA ALA A 90 21.89 -0.97 3.02
C ALA A 90 22.54 0.02 4.00
N GLY A 91 22.16 0.02 5.29
CA GLY A 91 22.75 0.87 6.33
C GLY A 91 23.71 0.18 7.30
N LEU A 92 23.79 -1.16 7.33
CA LEU A 92 24.63 -1.85 8.33
C LEU A 92 26.12 -1.87 7.96
N ASP A 93 26.45 -1.74 6.67
CA ASP A 93 27.82 -1.76 6.16
C ASP A 93 28.65 -0.53 6.58
N LEU A 94 28.01 0.61 6.84
CA LEU A 94 28.69 1.80 7.34
C LEU A 94 29.05 1.71 8.82
N PHE A 95 28.27 0.98 9.62
CA PHE A 95 28.51 0.85 11.06
C PHE A 95 29.62 -0.15 11.38
N LEU A 96 29.74 -1.27 10.64
CA LEU A 96 30.84 -2.22 10.85
C LEU A 96 32.20 -1.65 10.42
N ASN A 97 32.24 -0.85 9.35
CA ASN A 97 33.48 -0.21 8.91
C ASN A 97 34.02 0.81 9.93
N ASN A 98 33.14 1.50 10.66
CA ASN A 98 33.55 2.46 11.68
C ASN A 98 34.07 1.77 12.96
N TYR A 99 33.48 0.61 13.32
CA TYR A 99 33.90 -0.15 14.51
C TYR A 99 35.31 -0.75 14.36
N SER A 100 35.74 -1.02 13.13
CA SER A 100 37.09 -1.56 12.86
C SER A 100 38.20 -0.51 12.97
N LEU A 101 37.88 0.79 13.01
CA LEU A 101 38.83 1.89 13.11
C LEU A 101 39.06 2.40 14.54
N SER A 102 38.32 1.89 15.54
CA SER A 102 38.39 2.41 16.92
C SER A 102 39.06 1.46 17.92
N LYS A 103 40.04 0.66 17.49
CA LYS A 103 40.95 -0.06 18.39
C LYS A 103 42.22 0.78 18.62
N PRO A 104 42.40 1.45 19.76
CA PRO A 104 43.70 1.98 20.15
C PRO A 104 44.63 0.84 20.56
N HIS A 105 45.89 0.97 20.15
CA HIS A 105 47.03 0.15 20.52
C HIS A 105 47.43 0.34 21.99
#